data_AF-A0A522M773-F1
#
_entry.id   AF-A0A522M773-F1
#
_cell.length_a   1.000
_cell.length_b   1.000
_cell.length_c   1.000
_cell.angle_alpha   90.00
_cell.angle_beta   90.00
_cell.angle_gamma   90.00
#
_symmetry.space_group_name_H-M   'P 1'
#
loop_
_entity.id
_entity.type
_entity.pdbx_description
1 polymer ?
#
loop_
_entity_poly.entity_id
_entity_poly.type
_entity_poly.pdbx_seq_one_letter_code
_entity_poly.pdbx_strand_id
1 'polypeptide(L)'
;MLIAVALWSFDLNPFSSEITVYSVFCGKDTGEEGKCINLPSITYRVSPDRQEVAYWTDTGSPATLTSCTVRDKKNWECWYKDRGGRLSMADGTFHEEVLKNIPGKDTFDSVRYVPKWKWWAVKIGIHTDG
;
A
#
# COMPACT_ATOMS: atom_id res chain seq x y z
N MET A 1 19.25 21.08 -6.72
CA MET A 1 18.14 20.57 -7.58
C MET A 1 17.96 19.05 -7.54
N LEU A 2 18.87 18.26 -6.94
CA LEU A 2 18.68 16.79 -6.77
C LEU A 2 17.76 16.40 -5.60
N ILE A 3 17.73 17.21 -4.54
CA ILE A 3 16.94 16.92 -3.32
C ILE A 3 15.43 16.86 -3.62
N ALA A 4 14.93 17.70 -4.54
CA ALA A 4 13.52 17.72 -4.91
C ALA A 4 13.06 16.41 -5.58
N VAL A 5 13.90 15.80 -6.42
CA VAL A 5 13.56 14.54 -7.13
C VAL A 5 13.52 13.36 -6.16
N ALA A 6 14.44 13.32 -5.19
CA ALA A 6 14.44 12.29 -4.16
C ALA A 6 13.19 12.38 -3.26
N LEU A 7 12.78 13.60 -2.86
CA LEU A 7 11.58 13.79 -2.05
C LEU A 7 10.29 13.31 -2.76
N TRP A 8 10.20 13.51 -4.08
CA TRP A 8 9.06 13.09 -4.91
C TRP A 8 9.04 11.59 -5.20
N SER A 9 10.21 10.98 -5.33
CA SER A 9 10.35 9.57 -5.70
C SER A 9 10.09 8.62 -4.51
N PHE A 10 10.28 9.11 -3.29
CA PHE A 10 10.26 8.29 -2.07
C PHE A 10 9.23 8.73 -1.01
N ASP A 11 8.30 9.64 -1.36
CA ASP A 11 7.30 10.22 -0.44
C ASP A 11 7.90 10.62 0.94
N LEU A 12 9.10 11.21 0.90
CA LEU A 12 9.92 11.47 2.08
C LEU A 12 9.52 12.73 2.85
N ASN A 13 8.40 13.39 2.53
CA ASN A 13 7.99 14.62 3.21
C ASN A 13 7.75 14.33 4.71
N PRO A 14 8.64 14.74 5.63
CA PRO A 14 8.53 14.37 7.04
C PRO A 14 7.37 15.10 7.73
N PHE A 15 6.87 16.18 7.13
CA PHE A 15 5.80 17.01 7.68
C PHE A 15 4.40 16.55 7.26
N SER A 16 4.29 15.57 6.37
CA SER A 16 3.01 14.97 6.01
C SER A 16 2.72 13.79 6.92
N SER A 17 1.50 13.70 7.45
CA SER A 17 0.97 12.49 8.13
C SER A 17 0.44 11.44 7.14
N GLU A 18 0.67 11.65 5.85
CA GLU A 18 0.22 10.78 4.77
C GLU A 18 1.35 9.93 4.20
N ILE A 19 0.98 8.74 3.74
CA ILE A 19 1.84 7.81 3.02
C ILE A 19 1.00 7.07 1.96
N THR A 20 1.52 6.97 0.74
CA THR A 20 0.83 6.29 -0.36
C THR A 20 1.46 4.92 -0.59
N VAL A 21 0.61 3.90 -0.61
CA VAL A 21 0.96 2.52 -0.92
C VAL A 21 0.66 2.27 -2.38
N TYR A 22 1.66 1.75 -3.09
CA TYR A 22 1.57 1.38 -4.49
C TYR A 22 1.59 -0.14 -4.59
N SER A 23 0.58 -0.71 -5.24
CA SER A 23 0.47 -2.14 -5.45
C SER A 23 0.35 -2.49 -6.93
N VAL A 24 0.85 -3.67 -7.26
CA VAL A 24 0.73 -4.27 -8.58
C VAL A 24 0.17 -5.68 -8.42
N PHE A 25 -0.60 -6.13 -9.40
CA PHE A 25 -1.05 -7.51 -9.49
C PHE A 25 -0.25 -8.22 -10.59
N CYS A 26 0.43 -9.30 -10.23
CA CYS A 26 1.22 -10.10 -11.16
C CYS A 26 0.62 -11.51 -11.20
N GLY A 27 -0.28 -11.77 -12.14
CA GLY A 27 -0.95 -13.07 -12.27
C GLY A 27 0.03 -14.17 -12.66
N LYS A 28 -0.20 -15.39 -12.15
CA LYS A 28 0.55 -16.60 -12.56
C LYS A 28 0.01 -17.22 -13.86
N ASP A 29 -1.23 -16.93 -14.24
CA ASP A 29 -1.97 -17.66 -15.28
C ASP A 29 -2.40 -16.82 -16.50
N THR A 30 -1.88 -15.61 -16.69
CA THR A 30 -2.33 -14.73 -17.79
C THR A 30 -1.87 -15.15 -19.18
N GLY A 31 -1.16 -16.27 -19.37
CA GLY A 31 -0.59 -16.69 -20.66
C GLY A 31 0.53 -15.76 -21.19
N GLU A 32 0.64 -14.55 -20.63
CA GLU A 32 1.75 -13.61 -20.73
C GLU A 32 2.56 -13.71 -19.43
N GLU A 33 3.52 -14.64 -19.37
CA GLU A 33 4.45 -14.76 -18.24
C GLU A 33 5.06 -13.38 -17.91
N GLY A 34 4.91 -12.93 -16.67
CA GLY A 34 5.65 -11.78 -16.13
C GLY A 34 5.01 -10.39 -16.29
N LYS A 35 3.78 -10.27 -16.80
CA LYS A 35 3.13 -8.95 -16.93
C LYS A 35 2.34 -8.56 -15.68
N CYS A 36 2.94 -7.68 -14.88
CA CYS A 36 2.24 -7.03 -13.78
C CYS A 36 1.35 -5.89 -14.29
N ILE A 37 0.21 -5.68 -13.65
CA ILE A 37 -0.67 -4.53 -13.87
C ILE A 37 -0.72 -3.67 -12.61
N ASN A 38 -0.87 -2.36 -12.78
CA ASN A 38 -1.05 -1.45 -11.65
C ASN A 38 -2.44 -1.64 -11.03
N LEU A 39 -2.47 -1.72 -9.70
CA LEU A 39 -3.69 -1.49 -8.94
C LEU A 39 -3.78 -0.01 -8.55
N PRO A 40 -4.99 0.49 -8.22
CA PRO A 40 -5.15 1.83 -7.67
C PRO A 40 -4.25 2.04 -6.45
N SER A 41 -3.52 3.15 -6.41
CA SER A 41 -2.76 3.53 -5.22
C SER A 41 -3.70 3.88 -4.07
N ILE A 42 -3.30 3.54 -2.86
CA ILE A 42 -4.06 3.82 -1.64
C ILE A 42 -3.24 4.77 -0.79
N THR A 43 -3.80 5.94 -0.48
CA THR A 43 -3.20 6.89 0.44
C THR A 43 -3.75 6.65 1.84
N TYR A 44 -2.86 6.55 2.81
CA TYR A 44 -3.17 6.43 4.22
C TYR A 44 -2.77 7.72 4.93
N ARG A 45 -3.66 8.26 5.78
CA ARG A 45 -3.40 9.36 6.69
C ARG A 45 -3.51 8.87 8.12
N VAL A 46 -2.46 9.05 8.90
CA VAL A 46 -2.42 8.60 10.28
C VAL A 46 -2.73 9.75 11.25
N SER A 47 -3.42 9.42 12.34
CA SER A 47 -3.68 10.33 13.47
C SER A 47 -3.19 9.68 14.77
N PRO A 48 -1.92 9.90 15.17
CA PRO A 48 -1.37 9.31 16.39
C PRO A 48 -2.18 9.67 17.65
N ASP A 49 -2.63 10.92 17.77
CA ASP A 49 -3.41 11.37 18.93
C ASP A 49 -4.76 10.65 19.08
N ARG A 50 -5.33 10.17 17.97
CA ARG A 50 -6.61 9.46 17.93
C ARG A 50 -6.47 7.96 17.81
N GLN A 51 -5.26 7.46 17.55
CA GLN A 51 -5.02 6.06 17.20
C GLN A 51 -5.91 5.60 16.02
N GLU A 52 -6.00 6.44 15.00
CA GLU A 52 -6.83 6.21 13.80
C GLU A 52 -6.00 6.30 12.52
N VAL A 53 -6.42 5.54 11.50
CA VAL A 53 -5.86 5.63 10.15
C VAL A 53 -6.99 5.80 9.15
N ALA A 54 -7.01 6.91 8.44
CA ALA A 54 -7.89 7.12 7.30
C ALA A 54 -7.22 6.65 6.02
N TYR A 55 -7.97 6.12 5.06
CA TYR A 55 -7.45 5.72 3.76
C TYR A 55 -8.41 6.04 2.62
N TRP A 56 -7.87 6.27 1.44
CA TRP A 56 -8.63 6.50 0.21
C TRP A 56 -7.82 6.12 -1.03
N THR A 57 -8.52 5.85 -2.12
CA THR A 57 -7.97 5.77 -3.48
C THR A 57 -8.21 7.09 -4.21
N ASP A 58 -7.54 7.31 -5.35
CA ASP A 58 -7.70 8.53 -6.17
C ASP A 58 -9.17 8.86 -6.52
N THR A 59 -10.02 7.85 -6.66
CA THR A 59 -11.44 7.98 -7.02
C THR A 59 -12.41 7.67 -5.88
N GLY A 60 -11.90 7.37 -4.68
CA GLY A 60 -12.68 6.81 -3.57
C GLY A 60 -12.93 7.81 -2.45
N SER A 61 -14.08 7.69 -1.79
CA SER A 61 -14.34 8.42 -0.54
C SER A 61 -13.43 7.90 0.58
N PRO A 62 -12.92 8.78 1.45
CA PRO A 62 -12.13 8.36 2.62
C PRO A 62 -12.91 7.43 3.54
N ALA A 63 -12.24 6.39 4.02
CA ALA A 63 -12.71 5.47 5.04
C ALA A 63 -11.74 5.45 6.22
N THR A 64 -12.22 5.15 7.42
CA THR A 64 -11.42 5.18 8.66
C THR A 64 -11.32 3.80 9.30
N LEU A 65 -10.09 3.46 9.69
CA LEU A 65 -9.73 2.32 10.54
C LEU A 65 -9.56 2.83 11.98
N THR A 66 -10.27 2.21 12.93
CA THR A 66 -10.35 2.66 14.33
C THR A 66 -9.71 1.69 15.33
N SER A 67 -9.40 0.45 14.92
CA SER A 67 -8.73 -0.55 15.77
C SER A 67 -7.22 -0.55 15.49
N CYS A 68 -6.59 0.61 15.69
CA CYS A 68 -5.20 0.83 15.31
C CYS A 68 -4.29 1.13 16.50
N THR A 69 -3.02 0.76 16.36
CA THR A 69 -1.89 1.24 17.15
C THR A 69 -1.01 2.07 16.23
N VAL A 70 -0.94 3.38 16.47
CA VAL A 70 -0.29 4.35 15.59
C VAL A 70 0.84 5.04 16.33
N ARG A 71 2.08 4.83 15.89
CA ARG A 71 3.25 5.61 16.34
C ARG A 71 3.49 6.81 15.44
N ASP A 72 3.58 6.54 14.14
CA ASP A 72 3.84 7.53 13.11
C ASP A 72 3.39 6.99 11.74
N LYS A 73 3.52 7.77 10.67
CA LYS A 73 3.05 7.37 9.34
C LYS A 73 3.76 6.15 8.75
N LYS A 74 4.98 5.86 9.22
CA LYS A 74 5.79 4.73 8.79
C LYS A 74 5.64 3.52 9.72
N ASN A 75 4.95 3.70 10.86
CA ASN A 75 4.86 2.72 11.94
C ASN A 75 3.46 2.74 12.55
N TRP A 76 2.60 1.87 12.04
CA TRP A 76 1.25 1.69 12.52
C TRP A 76 0.73 0.29 12.18
N GLU A 77 -0.23 -0.19 12.95
CA GLU A 77 -0.95 -1.42 12.69
C GLU A 77 -2.44 -1.19 12.95
N CYS A 78 -3.29 -1.73 12.10
CA CYS A 78 -4.74 -1.70 12.23
C CYS A 78 -5.30 -3.10 12.03
N TRP A 79 -6.24 -3.48 12.89
CA TRP A 79 -7.00 -4.71 12.73
C TRP A 79 -8.29 -4.45 11.97
N TYR A 80 -8.69 -5.38 11.10
CA TYR A 80 -10.06 -5.35 10.56
C TYR A 80 -11.07 -5.51 11.71
N LYS A 81 -12.25 -4.92 11.56
CA LYS A 81 -13.30 -4.93 12.60
C LYS A 81 -13.67 -6.34 13.06
N ASP A 82 -13.65 -7.31 12.14
CA ASP A 82 -13.97 -8.71 12.39
C ASP A 82 -12.74 -9.56 12.83
N ARG A 83 -11.58 -8.91 13.00
CA ARG A 83 -10.26 -9.52 13.21
C ARG A 83 -9.91 -10.59 12.17
N GLY A 84 -10.43 -10.46 10.95
CA GLY A 84 -10.14 -11.36 9.82
C GLY A 84 -8.74 -11.21 9.25
N GLY A 85 -8.02 -10.17 9.65
CA GLY A 85 -6.67 -9.84 9.21
C GLY A 85 -6.18 -8.54 9.85
N ARG A 86 -5.01 -8.09 9.41
CA ARG A 86 -4.41 -6.82 9.80
C ARG A 86 -3.75 -6.11 8.62
N LEU A 87 -3.73 -4.79 8.71
CA LEU A 87 -3.01 -3.88 7.83
C LEU A 87 -1.94 -3.20 8.68
N SER A 88 -0.72 -3.13 8.18
CA SER A 88 0.37 -2.50 8.93
C SER A 88 1.38 -1.80 8.04
N MET A 89 2.06 -0.83 8.63
CA MET A 89 3.25 -0.19 8.10
C MET A 89 4.36 -0.39 9.11
N ALA A 90 5.45 -1.04 8.69
CA ALA A 90 6.62 -1.29 9.51
C ALA A 90 7.84 -0.68 8.81
N ASP A 91 8.45 0.33 9.43
CA ASP A 91 9.58 1.07 8.88
C ASP A 91 9.37 1.58 7.44
N GLY A 92 8.12 1.95 7.12
CA GLY A 92 7.71 2.44 5.79
C GLY A 92 7.43 1.35 4.75
N THR A 93 7.45 0.08 5.17
CA THR A 93 7.02 -1.06 4.34
C THR A 93 5.61 -1.45 4.72
N PHE A 94 4.73 -1.55 3.72
CA PHE A 94 3.35 -1.93 3.93
C PHE A 94 3.19 -3.46 3.94
N HIS A 95 2.39 -3.96 4.87
CA HIS A 95 2.04 -5.37 5.01
C HIS A 95 0.54 -5.52 5.21
N GLU A 96 -0.05 -6.44 4.46
CA GLU A 96 -1.43 -6.88 4.62
C GLU A 96 -1.42 -8.37 4.92
N GLU A 97 -2.06 -8.76 6.02
CA GLU A 97 -2.15 -10.15 6.44
C GLU A 97 -3.61 -10.54 6.58
N VAL A 98 -4.03 -11.57 5.83
CA VAL A 98 -5.37 -12.13 5.90
C VAL A 98 -5.32 -13.43 6.71
N LEU A 99 -5.89 -13.39 7.93
CA LEU A 99 -5.84 -14.50 8.90
C LEU A 99 -6.97 -15.50 8.73
N LYS A 100 -8.13 -15.09 8.21
CA LYS A 100 -9.22 -16.02 7.87
C LYS A 100 -8.99 -16.59 6.47
N ASN A 101 -9.22 -17.88 6.28
CA ASN A 101 -9.27 -18.49 4.94
C ASN A 101 -10.50 -17.96 4.19
N ILE A 102 -10.33 -16.82 3.53
CA ILE A 102 -11.32 -16.26 2.62
C ILE A 102 -11.11 -16.93 1.25
N PRO A 103 -12.18 -17.39 0.57
CA PRO A 103 -12.09 -17.82 -0.82
C PRO A 103 -11.42 -16.72 -1.67
N GLY A 104 -10.35 -17.05 -2.41
CA GLY A 104 -9.58 -16.07 -3.18
C GLY A 104 -8.27 -15.59 -2.53
N LYS A 105 -7.81 -16.23 -1.45
CA LYS A 105 -6.49 -15.98 -0.85
C LYS A 105 -5.33 -16.04 -1.87
N ASP A 106 -5.39 -16.97 -2.82
CA ASP A 106 -4.37 -17.10 -3.88
C ASP A 106 -4.28 -15.85 -4.79
N THR A 107 -5.37 -15.09 -4.91
CA THR A 107 -5.41 -13.82 -5.64
C THR A 107 -4.64 -12.73 -4.89
N PHE A 108 -4.66 -12.74 -3.56
CA PHE A 108 -3.87 -11.81 -2.73
C PHE A 108 -2.38 -12.13 -2.75
N ASP A 109 -1.99 -13.40 -2.86
CA ASP A 109 -0.58 -13.82 -3.02
C ASP A 109 0.05 -13.28 -4.31
N SER A 110 -0.77 -12.86 -5.28
CA SER A 110 -0.33 -12.26 -6.53
C SER A 110 -0.22 -10.73 -6.47
N VAL A 111 -0.62 -10.10 -5.36
CA VAL A 111 -0.49 -8.65 -5.12
C VAL A 111 0.87 -8.37 -4.48
N ARG A 112 1.65 -7.47 -5.09
CA ARG A 112 2.92 -7.00 -4.55
C ARG A 112 2.87 -5.50 -4.27
N TYR A 113 3.31 -5.10 -3.08
CA TYR A 113 3.55 -3.70 -2.78
C TYR A 113 4.95 -3.32 -3.28
N VAL A 114 5.02 -2.24 -4.06
CA VAL A 114 6.24 -1.85 -4.76
C VAL A 114 6.55 -0.37 -4.52
N PRO A 115 7.81 0.05 -4.68
CA PRO A 115 8.14 1.47 -4.69
C PRO A 115 7.41 2.23 -5.81
N LYS A 116 7.14 3.52 -5.58
CA LYS A 116 6.48 4.43 -6.54
C LYS A 116 7.09 4.41 -7.94
N TRP A 117 8.43 4.40 -8.04
CA TRP A 117 9.12 4.38 -9.33
C TRP A 117 8.82 3.08 -10.12
N LYS A 118 8.73 1.93 -9.45
CA LYS A 118 8.41 0.64 -10.06
C LYS A 118 6.95 0.62 -10.52
N TRP A 119 6.05 1.19 -9.71
CA TRP A 119 4.65 1.38 -10.09
C TRP A 119 4.51 2.24 -11.35
N TRP A 120 5.23 3.37 -11.43
CA TRP A 120 5.23 4.20 -12.65
C TRP A 120 5.83 3.49 -13.87
N ALA A 121 6.89 2.70 -13.68
CA ALA A 121 7.48 1.90 -14.75
C ALA A 121 6.45 0.92 -15.36
N VAL A 122 5.71 0.20 -14.52
CA VAL A 122 4.62 -0.68 -14.97
C VAL A 122 3.54 0.12 -15.71
N LYS A 123 3.18 1.32 -15.22
CA LYS A 123 2.13 2.17 -15.81
C LYS A 123 2.47 2.63 -17.22
N ILE A 124 3.75 2.83 -17.53
CA ILE A 124 4.22 3.22 -18.87
C ILE A 124 4.62 2.02 -19.74
N GLY A 125 4.33 0.79 -19.29
CA GLY A 125 4.56 -0.43 -20.07
C GLY A 125 6.00 -0.98 -19.99
N ILE A 126 6.82 -0.52 -19.04
CA ILE A 126 8.13 -1.10 -18.78
C ILE A 126 7.94 -2.33 -17.89
N HIS A 127 8.29 -3.50 -18.42
CA HIS A 127 8.35 -4.74 -17.65
C HIS A 127 9.46 -4.61 -16.60
N THR A 128 9.10 -4.72 -15.33
CA THR A 128 10.04 -4.73 -14.23
C THR A 128 9.95 -6.10 -13.57
N ASP A 129 11.05 -6.83 -13.57
CA ASP A 129 11.10 -8.15 -12.93
C ASP A 129 10.72 -8.01 -11.45
N GLY A 130 9.87 -8.93 -11.01
CA GLY A 130 9.08 -8.86 -9.77
C GLY A 130 9.90 -8.69 -8.50
#